data_AF-A0A3A9A9A7-F1
#
_entry.id   AF-A0A3A9A9A7-F1
#
_cell.length_a   1.000
_cell.length_b   1.000
_cell.length_c   1.000
_cell.angle_alpha   90.00
_cell.angle_beta   90.00
_cell.angle_gamma   90.00
#
_symmetry.space_group_name_H-M   'P 1'
#
loop_
_entity.id
_entity.type
_entity.pdbx_description
1 polymer ?
#
loop_
_entity_poly.entity_id
_entity_poly.type
_entity_poly.pdbx_seq_one_letter_code
_entity_poly.pdbx_strand_id
1 'polypeptide(L)'
;MNSIIDTWTEEIKERCKNQNINTEDCLIMFQRNQTYFNGEEISGFSESKDGRWMCIPVYNEEISAMSDEYVYTPQCFEVKDKMTTYLSNGFMSTLTTIWLLMNP
;
A
#
# COMPACT_ATOMS: atom_id res chain seq x y z
N MET A 1 -10.93 -16.43 -10.60
CA MET A 1 -11.31 -15.02 -10.83
C MET A 1 -10.26 -14.22 -10.09
N ASN A 2 -9.34 -13.56 -10.79
CA ASN A 2 -8.26 -12.82 -10.11
C ASN A 2 -8.87 -11.69 -9.30
N SER A 3 -8.35 -11.45 -8.10
CA SER A 3 -8.84 -10.34 -7.30
C SER A 3 -8.47 -9.02 -8.00
N ILE A 4 -9.22 -7.96 -7.69
CA ILE A 4 -8.88 -6.60 -8.15
C ILE A 4 -7.46 -6.21 -7.70
N ILE A 5 -7.03 -6.71 -6.55
CA ILE A 5 -5.70 -6.50 -5.97
C ILE A 5 -4.62 -7.13 -6.85
N ASP A 6 -4.83 -8.37 -7.32
CA ASP A 6 -3.87 -9.04 -8.20
C ASP A 6 -3.76 -8.30 -9.54
N THR A 7 -4.90 -7.88 -10.10
CA THR A 7 -4.94 -7.13 -11.37
C THR A 7 -4.18 -5.82 -11.27
N TRP A 8 -4.41 -5.05 -10.19
CA TRP A 8 -3.73 -3.78 -9.96
C TRP A 8 -2.25 -3.95 -9.67
N THR A 9 -1.88 -4.99 -8.94
CA THR A 9 -0.47 -5.28 -8.64
C THR A 9 0.32 -5.52 -9.92
N GLU A 10 -0.22 -6.29 -10.87
CA GLU A 10 0.43 -6.52 -12.16
C GLU A 10 0.46 -5.27 -13.04
N GLU A 11 -0.61 -4.47 -13.08
CA GLU A 11 -0.64 -3.19 -13.79
C GLU A 11 0.41 -2.21 -13.22
N ILE A 12 0.57 -2.15 -11.89
CA ILE A 12 1.58 -1.32 -11.22
C ILE A 12 2.99 -1.78 -11.61
N LYS A 13 3.26 -3.09 -11.58
CA LYS A 13 4.57 -3.65 -11.98
C LYS A 13 4.90 -3.32 -13.44
N GLU A 14 3.93 -3.45 -14.35
CA GLU A 14 4.13 -3.11 -15.76
C GLU A 14 4.46 -1.62 -15.95
N ARG A 15 3.74 -0.74 -15.26
CA ARG A 15 4.02 0.71 -15.30
C ARG A 15 5.39 1.06 -14.72
N CYS A 16 5.77 0.46 -13.61
CA CYS A 16 7.09 0.64 -13.00
C CYS A 16 8.19 0.20 -13.98
N LYS A 17 8.03 -0.97 -14.62
CA LYS A 17 8.94 -1.46 -15.65
C LYS A 17 9.08 -0.47 -16.81
N ASN A 18 7.99 0.10 -17.30
CA ASN A 18 8.00 1.10 -18.37
C ASN A 18 8.71 2.41 -17.99
N GLN A 19 8.84 2.69 -16.68
CA GLN A 19 9.53 3.85 -16.13
C GLN A 19 10.95 3.52 -15.61
N ASN A 20 11.44 2.30 -15.85
CA ASN A 20 12.72 1.79 -15.31
C ASN A 20 12.79 1.78 -13.76
N ILE A 21 11.65 1.62 -13.10
CA ILE A 21 11.55 1.49 -11.64
C ILE A 21 11.56 -0.01 -11.30
N ASN A 22 12.58 -0.48 -10.56
CA ASN A 22 12.66 -1.87 -10.11
C ASN A 22 11.73 -2.12 -8.92
N THR A 23 10.88 -3.15 -9.00
CA THR A 23 9.93 -3.55 -7.96
C THR A 23 10.23 -4.91 -7.32
N GLU A 24 11.29 -5.62 -7.73
CA GLU A 24 11.58 -7.00 -7.29
C GLU A 24 11.74 -7.13 -5.77
N ASP A 25 12.38 -6.14 -5.12
CA ASP A 25 12.61 -6.11 -3.68
C ASP A 25 11.64 -5.17 -2.94
N CYS A 26 10.46 -4.90 -3.53
CA CYS A 26 9.51 -3.94 -2.99
C CYS A 26 8.17 -4.58 -2.63
N LEU A 27 7.67 -4.24 -1.44
CA LEU A 27 6.26 -4.38 -1.12
C LEU A 27 5.49 -3.25 -1.81
N ILE A 28 4.45 -3.60 -2.56
CA ILE A 28 3.59 -2.64 -3.25
C ILE A 28 2.39 -2.35 -2.34
N MET A 29 2.35 -1.14 -1.78
CA MET A 29 1.19 -0.63 -1.06
C MET A 29 0.45 0.36 -1.93
N PHE A 30 -0.88 0.29 -1.96
CA PHE A 30 -1.68 1.29 -2.66
C PHE A 30 -2.93 1.65 -1.87
N GLN A 31 -3.28 2.94 -1.90
CA GLN A 31 -4.50 3.47 -1.34
C GLN A 31 -5.27 4.16 -2.46
N ARG A 32 -6.52 3.74 -2.67
CA ARG A 32 -7.46 4.49 -3.52
C ARG A 32 -7.66 5.83 -2.84
N ASN A 33 -7.43 6.95 -3.53
CA ASN A 33 -7.76 8.26 -2.97
C ASN A 33 -9.27 8.26 -2.69
N GLN A 34 -9.67 8.09 -1.44
CA GLN A 34 -11.01 8.46 -1.04
C GLN A 34 -11.03 9.97 -1.01
N THR A 35 -11.67 10.56 -2.01
CA THR A 35 -12.02 11.97 -1.94
C THR A 35 -12.92 12.14 -0.72
N TYR A 36 -12.42 12.84 0.30
CA TYR A 36 -13.16 13.28 1.47
C TYR A 36 -14.43 14.03 1.03
N PHE A 37 -15.59 13.36 1.09
CA PHE A 37 -16.90 14.02 0.99
C PHE A 37 -17.68 13.99 2.31
N ASN A 38 -17.11 13.38 3.37
CA ASN A 38 -17.62 13.40 4.73
C ASN A 38 -16.56 13.71 5.81
N GLY A 39 -15.32 14.04 5.43
CA GLY A 39 -14.33 14.58 6.38
C GLY A 39 -13.44 13.58 7.12
N GLU A 40 -13.60 12.25 6.95
CA GLU A 40 -12.70 11.29 7.60
C GLU A 40 -12.39 10.04 6.75
N GLU A 41 -11.09 9.81 6.49
CA GLU A 41 -10.54 8.49 6.19
C GLU A 41 -9.43 8.23 7.24
N ILE A 42 -9.65 7.27 8.14
CA ILE A 42 -8.62 6.82 9.09
C ILE A 42 -7.65 5.94 8.29
N SER A 43 -6.49 6.48 7.92
CA SER A 43 -5.44 5.65 7.34
C SER A 43 -4.97 4.66 8.40
N GLY A 44 -5.10 3.37 8.12
CA GLY A 44 -4.46 2.31 8.90
C GLY A 44 -2.95 2.29 8.69
N PHE A 45 -2.29 3.43 8.50
CA PHE A 45 -0.86 3.59 8.32
C PHE A 45 -0.47 5.05 8.58
N SER A 46 0.82 5.29 8.78
CA SER A 46 1.38 6.63 9.00
C SER A 46 2.63 6.84 8.14
N GLU A 47 2.64 7.92 7.37
CA GLU A 47 3.81 8.36 6.61
C GLU A 47 4.61 9.36 7.46
N SER A 48 5.94 9.23 7.49
CA SER A 48 6.80 10.21 8.16
C SER A 48 6.70 11.58 7.49
N LYS A 49 6.98 12.64 8.24
CA LYS A 49 6.89 14.02 7.74
C LYS A 49 7.79 14.28 6.52
N ASP A 50 8.91 13.58 6.43
CA ASP A 50 9.85 13.65 5.31
C ASP A 50 9.53 12.68 4.16
N GLY A 51 8.48 11.86 4.30
CA GLY A 51 8.04 10.87 3.31
C GLY A 51 8.94 9.64 3.19
N ARG A 52 9.98 9.53 4.02
CA ARG A 52 10.97 8.44 3.93
C ARG A 52 10.48 7.13 4.51
N TRP A 53 9.56 7.17 5.47
CA TRP A 53 9.09 5.99 6.19
C TRP A 53 7.57 5.85 6.11
N MET A 54 7.12 4.61 5.93
CA MET A 54 5.72 4.23 6.02
C MET A 54 5.55 3.18 7.12
N CYS A 55 4.76 3.48 8.14
CA CYS A 55 4.48 2.57 9.24
C CYS A 55 3.05 2.01 9.12
N ILE A 56 2.94 0.69 9.11
CA ILE A 56 1.69 -0.06 8.89
C ILE A 56 1.48 -1.01 10.08
N PRO A 57 0.29 -1.05 10.71
CA PRO A 57 -0.07 -2.07 11.68
C PRO A 57 -0.18 -3.42 10.97
N VAL A 58 0.71 -4.35 11.32
CA VAL A 58 0.72 -5.72 10.81
C VAL A 58 0.19 -6.64 11.90
N TYR A 59 -0.70 -7.55 11.52
CA TYR A 59 -1.26 -8.55 12.44
C TYR A 59 -0.13 -9.38 13.06
N ASN A 60 -0.12 -9.47 14.38
CA ASN A 60 0.88 -10.22 15.12
C ASN A 60 0.26 -11.53 15.59
N GLU A 61 0.53 -12.61 14.85
CA GLU A 61 -0.05 -13.93 15.12
C GLU A 61 0.39 -14.49 16.48
N GLU A 62 1.67 -14.31 16.84
CA GLU A 62 2.23 -14.82 18.09
C GLU A 62 1.56 -14.19 19.32
N ILE A 63 1.46 -12.87 19.36
CA ILE A 63 0.85 -12.17 20.49
C ILE A 63 -0.66 -12.46 20.51
N SER A 64 -1.32 -12.45 19.34
CA SER A 64 -2.75 -12.70 19.27
C SER A 64 -3.12 -14.09 19.77
N ALA A 65 -2.29 -15.10 19.49
CA ALA A 65 -2.45 -16.45 20.00
C ALA A 65 -2.22 -16.57 21.51
N MET A 66 -1.42 -15.67 22.11
CA MET A 66 -1.17 -15.64 23.55
C MET A 66 -2.25 -14.89 24.34
N SER A 67 -2.86 -13.87 23.75
CA SER A 67 -3.83 -12.98 24.43
C SER A 67 -5.29 -13.27 24.12
N ASP A 68 -5.60 -14.18 23.18
CA ASP A 68 -6.93 -14.40 22.62
C ASP A 68 -7.59 -13.11 22.06
N GLU A 69 -6.76 -12.13 21.67
CA GLU A 69 -7.16 -10.84 21.13
C GLU A 69 -6.49 -10.58 19.78
N TYR A 70 -7.12 -9.83 18.88
CA TYR A 70 -6.49 -9.41 17.63
C TYR A 70 -5.49 -8.28 17.90
N VAL A 71 -4.20 -8.62 17.95
CA VAL A 71 -3.12 -7.67 18.21
C VAL A 71 -2.38 -7.32 16.93
N TYR A 72 -2.13 -6.03 16.75
CA TYR A 72 -1.34 -5.49 15.64
C TYR A 72 -0.10 -4.81 16.17
N THR A 73 1.03 -5.01 15.48
CA THR A 73 2.29 -4.33 15.78
C THR A 73 2.70 -3.45 14.60
N PRO A 74 3.10 -2.20 14.82
CA PRO A 74 3.53 -1.33 13.74
C PRO A 74 4.85 -1.82 13.15
N GLN A 75 4.89 -1.99 11.82
CA GLN A 75 6.10 -2.24 11.05
C GLN A 75 6.35 -1.04 10.13
N CYS A 76 7.57 -0.51 10.15
CA CYS A 76 7.96 0.64 9.36
C CYS A 76 8.89 0.22 8.22
N PHE A 77 8.60 0.71 7.02
CA PHE A 77 9.32 0.41 5.79
C PHE A 77 9.87 1.70 5.18
N GLU A 78 11.06 1.63 4.58
CA GLU A 78 11.60 2.76 3.82
C GLU A 78 10.85 2.88 2.49
N VAL A 79 10.41 4.10 2.17
CA VAL A 79 9.74 4.40 0.90
C VAL A 79 10.81 4.55 -0.17
N LYS A 80 10.82 3.61 -1.13
CA LYS A 80 11.69 3.67 -2.31
C LYS A 80 11.15 4.65 -3.34
N ASP A 81 9.84 4.59 -3.58
CA ASP A 81 9.16 5.44 -4.54
C ASP A 81 7.70 5.65 -4.14
N LYS A 82 7.12 6.76 -4.59
CA LYS A 82 5.73 7.14 -4.37
C LYS A 82 5.18 7.78 -5.62
N MET A 83 4.06 7.25 -6.12
CA MET A 83 3.41 7.77 -7.32
C MET A 83 1.90 7.82 -7.16
N THR A 84 1.27 8.78 -7.81
CA THR A 84 -0.20 8.84 -7.93
C THR A 84 -0.58 8.55 -9.37
N THR A 85 -1.50 7.61 -9.57
CA THR A 85 -1.92 7.20 -10.91
C THR A 85 -3.37 6.73 -10.94
N TYR A 86 -3.94 6.63 -12.14
CA TYR A 86 -5.25 6.02 -12.35
C TYR A 86 -5.08 4.52 -12.63
N LEU A 87 -5.65 3.67 -11.78
CA LEU A 87 -5.73 2.22 -12.00
C LEU A 87 -7.14 1.83 -12.45
N SER A 88 -7.23 0.93 -13.41
CA SER A 88 -8.51 0.56 -14.02
C SER A 88 -9.09 -0.70 -13.38
N ASN A 89 -10.41 -0.75 -13.21
CA ASN A 89 -11.14 -1.95 -12.81
C ASN A 89 -12.33 -2.15 -13.76
N GLY A 90 -12.04 -2.59 -14.98
CA GLY A 90 -13.03 -2.67 -16.05
C GLY A 90 -13.39 -1.30 -16.60
N PHE A 91 -14.59 -0.81 -16.31
CA PHE A 91 -15.14 0.43 -16.89
C PHE A 91 -14.80 1.71 -16.12
N MET A 92 -14.22 1.59 -14.93
CA MET A 92 -13.86 2.74 -14.09
C MET A 92 -12.37 2.80 -13.83
N SER A 93 -11.85 4.02 -13.76
CA SER A 93 -10.49 4.30 -13.30
C SER A 93 -10.53 5.02 -11.96
N THR A 94 -9.66 4.63 -11.02
CA THR A 94 -9.59 5.23 -9.68
C THR A 94 -8.22 5.88 -9.47
N LEU A 95 -8.24 7.15 -9.06
CA LEU A 95 -7.03 7.84 -8.64
C LEU A 95 -6.48 7.14 -7.39
N THR A 96 -5.25 6.65 -7.47
CA THR A 96 -4.66 5.76 -6.47
C THR A 96 -3.25 6.24 -6.19
N THR A 97 -2.92 6.37 -4.91
CA THR A 97 -1.54 6.61 -4.47
C THR A 97 -0.89 5.26 -4.20
N ILE A 98 0.30 5.06 -4.75
CA ILE A 98 1.09 3.84 -4.66
C ILE A 98 2.40 4.18 -3.97
N TRP A 99 2.79 3.35 -3.01
CA TRP A 99 4.10 3.36 -2.38
C TRP A 99 4.82 2.05 -2.70
N LEU A 100 6.07 2.18 -3.13
CA LEU A 100 7.01 1.06 -3.20
C LEU A 100 7.82 1.08 -1.92
N LEU A 101 7.63 0.09 -1.07
CA LEU A 101 8.26 -0.03 0.23
C LEU A 101 9.38 -1.04 0.17
N MET A 102 10.58 -0.70 0.64
CA MET A 102 11.70 -1.63 0.73
C MET A 102 11.30 -2.82 1.62
N ASN A 103 11.40 -4.03 1.10
CA ASN A 103 11.20 -5.23 1.92
C ASN A 103 12.39 -5.37 2.90
N PRO A 104 12.16 -5.55 4.21
CA PRO A 104 13.23 -5.74 5.19
C PRO A 104 14.05 -7.02 4.98
#